data_AF-A0A929DE87-F1
#
_entry.id   AF-A0A929DE87-F1
#
_cell.length_a   1.000
_cell.length_b   1.000
_cell.length_c   1.000
_cell.angle_alpha   90.00
_cell.angle_beta   90.00
_cell.angle_gamma   90.00
#
_symmetry.space_group_name_H-M   'P 1'
#
loop_
_entity.id
_entity.type
_entity.pdbx_description
1 polymer ?
#
loop_
_entity_poly.entity_id
_entity_poly.type
_entity_poly.pdbx_seq_one_letter_code
_entity_poly.pdbx_strand_id
1 'polypeptide(L)' 'EGLRVLEVPATQMAEELGRRIVANVVMLGFLAATTDVASPEALRQAVLDSVPKGTEKLNESAFETGFQHGQETSN' A
#
# COMPACT_ATOMS: atom_id res chain seq x y z
N GLU A 1 19.16 11.51 -18.46
CA GLU A 1 18.69 10.59 -17.41
C GLU A 1 17.20 10.33 -17.64
N GLY A 2 16.74 9.08 -17.48
CA GLY A 2 15.33 8.73 -17.63
C GLY A 2 14.69 8.54 -16.26
N LEU A 3 13.42 8.95 -16.12
CA LEU A 3 12.61 8.64 -14.95
C LEU A 3 11.97 7.26 -15.13
N ARG A 4 12.06 6.40 -14.11
CA ARG A 4 11.25 5.18 -14.04
C ARG A 4 9.89 5.56 -13.44
N VAL A 5 8.83 5.39 -14.22
CA VAL A 5 7.44 5.61 -13.76
C VAL A 5 6.83 4.26 -13.43
N LEU A 6 6.25 4.15 -12.23
CA LEU A 6 5.50 2.99 -11.78
C LEU A 6 4.09 3.47 -11.42
N GLU A 7 3.08 2.75 -11.88
CA GLU A 7 1.68 3.17 -11.75
C GLU A 7 0.93 2.24 -10.78
N VAL A 8 -0.02 2.80 -10.04
CA VAL A 8 -0.91 2.05 -9.15
C VAL A 8 -2.30 2.68 -9.13
N PRO A 9 -3.38 1.94 -9.46
CA PRO A 9 -4.75 2.44 -9.40
C PRO A 9 -5.30 2.41 -7.97
N ALA A 10 -4.59 3.04 -7.02
CA ALA A 10 -4.81 2.88 -5.58
C ALA A 10 -6.24 3.22 -5.12
N THR A 11 -6.88 4.20 -5.75
CA THR A 11 -8.27 4.58 -5.45
C THR A 11 -9.25 3.47 -5.83
N GLN A 12 -9.09 2.87 -7.01
CA GLN A 12 -9.95 1.78 -7.48
C GLN A 12 -9.79 0.55 -6.59
N MET A 13 -8.55 0.16 -6.28
CA MET A 13 -8.25 -0.95 -5.37
C MET A 13 -8.88 -0.75 -3.99
N ALA A 14 -8.81 0.48 -3.44
CA ALA A 14 -9.45 0.79 -2.17
C ALA A 14 -10.98 0.75 -2.21
N GLU A 15 -11.59 1.10 -3.36
CA GLU A 15 -13.03 0.96 -3.59
C GLU A 15 -13.45 -0.53 -3.64
N GLU A 16 -12.65 -1.39 -4.27
CA GLU A 16 -12.86 -2.85 -4.31
C GLU A 16 -12.75 -3.48 -2.90
N LEU A 17 -11.92 -2.89 -2.02
CA LEU A 17 -11.86 -3.23 -0.58
C LEU A 17 -13.02 -2.65 0.24
N GLY A 18 -13.94 -1.93 -0.40
CA GLY A 18 -15.16 -1.39 0.20
C GLY A 18 -15.02 -0.03 0.89
N ARG A 19 -13.81 0.58 0.91
CA ARG A 19 -13.61 1.92 1.48
C ARG A 19 -12.54 2.71 0.74
N ARG A 20 -12.95 3.65 -0.12
CA ARG A 20 -12.04 4.58 -0.81
C ARG A 20 -11.02 5.30 0.08
N ILE A 21 -11.36 5.53 1.36
CA ILE A 21 -10.50 6.26 2.30
C ILE A 21 -9.14 5.59 2.56
N VAL A 22 -8.99 4.28 2.29
CA VAL A 22 -7.71 3.57 2.50
C VAL A 22 -6.80 3.55 1.29
N ALA A 23 -7.09 4.36 0.25
CA ALA A 23 -6.25 4.45 -0.94
C ALA A 23 -4.80 4.86 -0.64
N ASN A 24 -4.57 5.70 0.36
CA ASN A 24 -3.23 6.07 0.82
C ASN A 24 -2.46 4.85 1.38
N VAL A 25 -3.13 3.93 2.05
CA VAL A 25 -2.50 2.71 2.58
C VAL A 25 -2.16 1.74 1.47
N VAL A 26 -2.99 1.65 0.43
CA VAL A 26 -2.63 0.93 -0.82
C VAL A 26 -1.35 1.52 -1.43
N MET A 27 -1.23 2.84 -1.50
CA MET A 27 0.01 3.47 -2.00
C MET A 27 1.23 3.13 -1.13
N LEU A 28 1.09 3.07 0.21
CA LEU A 28 2.18 2.71 1.11
C LEU A 28 2.64 1.26 0.93
N GLY A 29 1.70 0.34 0.73
CA GLY A 29 2.02 -1.04 0.36
C GLY A 29 2.80 -1.11 -0.95
N PHE A 30 2.34 -0.39 -1.97
CA PHE A 30 3.03 -0.31 -3.27
C PHE A 30 4.45 0.26 -3.16
N LEU A 31 4.61 1.32 -2.37
CA LEU A 31 5.91 1.94 -2.10
C LEU A 31 6.87 0.96 -1.42
N ALA A 32 6.38 0.19 -0.46
CA ALA A 32 7.16 -0.82 0.25
C ALA A 32 7.65 -1.96 -0.66
N ALA A 33 6.90 -2.28 -1.72
CA ALA A 33 7.29 -3.32 -2.68
C ALA A 33 8.25 -2.84 -3.77
N THR A 34 8.26 -1.54 -4.06
CA THR A 34 8.92 -0.98 -5.25
C THR A 34 10.16 -0.14 -4.92
N THR A 35 10.41 0.12 -3.63
CA THR A 35 11.52 0.96 -3.15
C THR A 35 12.16 0.40 -1.89
N ASP A 36 13.43 0.79 -1.62
CA ASP A 36 14.17 0.40 -0.42
C ASP A 36 14.13 1.47 0.69
N VAL A 37 13.09 2.30 0.75
CA VAL A 37 13.01 3.42 1.72
C VAL A 37 12.89 2.93 3.17
N ALA A 38 12.27 1.77 3.37
CA ALA A 38 12.12 1.07 4.65
C ALA A 38 11.74 -0.38 4.40
N SER A 39 11.89 -1.26 5.40
CA SER A 39 11.45 -2.65 5.27
C SER A 39 9.91 -2.72 5.15
N PRO A 40 9.36 -3.68 4.38
CA PRO A 40 7.92 -3.87 4.28
C PRO A 40 7.25 -4.06 5.64
N GLU A 41 7.87 -4.81 6.55
CA GLU A 41 7.37 -5.06 7.90
C GLU A 41 7.32 -3.78 8.73
N ALA A 42 8.34 -2.92 8.62
CA ALA A 42 8.41 -1.65 9.33
C ALA A 42 7.30 -0.69 8.87
N LEU A 43 7.10 -0.56 7.55
CA LEU A 43 6.01 0.26 6.99
C LEU A 43 4.63 -0.29 7.36
N ARG A 44 4.46 -1.61 7.28
CA ARG A 44 3.22 -2.27 7.69
C ARG A 44 2.89 -2.01 9.16
N GLN A 45 3.88 -2.16 10.05
CA GLN A 45 3.68 -1.88 11.47
C GLN A 45 3.35 -0.40 11.72
N ALA A 46 4.05 0.53 11.05
CA ALA A 46 3.76 1.96 11.16
C ALA A 46 2.33 2.32 10.70
N VAL A 47 1.82 1.65 9.66
CA VAL A 47 0.40 1.77 9.25
C VAL A 47 -0.51 1.31 10.39
N LEU A 48 -0.28 0.11 10.94
CA LEU A 48 -1.14 -0.45 11.99
C LEU A 48 -1.13 0.40 13.28
N ASP A 49 0.01 1.00 13.61
CA ASP A 49 0.17 1.87 14.79
C ASP A 49 -0.50 3.25 14.61
N SER A 50 -0.71 3.70 13.36
CA SER A 50 -1.21 5.04 13.04
C SER A 50 -2.71 5.09 12.73
N VAL A 51 -3.33 3.96 12.38
CA VAL A 51 -4.74 3.91 11.99
C VAL A 51 -5.69 3.89 13.20
N PRO A 52 -6.95 4.35 13.05
CA PRO A 52 -7.92 4.28 14.14
C PRO A 52 -8.16 2.85 14.62
N LYS A 53 -8.36 2.70 15.93
CA LYS A 53 -8.73 1.41 16.53
C LYS A 53 -9.97 0.81 15.87
N GLY A 54 -9.94 -0.49 15.59
CA GLY A 54 -11.00 -1.21 14.91
C GLY A 54 -10.97 -1.11 13.38
N THR A 55 -9.98 -0.44 12.80
CA THR A 55 -9.78 -0.35 11.34
C THR A 55 -8.53 -1.11 10.86
N GLU A 56 -7.81 -1.76 11.77
CA GLU A 56 -6.53 -2.41 11.52
C GLU A 56 -6.63 -3.43 10.39
N LYS A 57 -7.62 -4.34 10.44
CA LYS A 57 -7.81 -5.38 9.42
C LYS A 57 -8.03 -4.83 8.00
N LEU A 58 -8.77 -3.72 7.90
CA LEU A 58 -9.02 -3.09 6.60
C LEU A 58 -7.74 -2.44 6.06
N ASN A 59 -7.02 -1.70 6.90
CA ASN A 59 -5.77 -1.06 6.49
C ASN A 59 -4.66 -2.09 6.22
N GLU A 60 -4.63 -3.19 6.97
CA GLU A 60 -3.77 -4.33 6.74
C GLU A 60 -4.01 -4.95 5.35
N SER A 61 -5.29 -5.13 5.00
CA SER A 61 -5.68 -5.63 3.68
C SER A 61 -5.32 -4.64 2.57
N ALA A 62 -5.52 -3.33 2.81
CA ALA A 62 -5.14 -2.28 1.87
C ALA A 62 -3.64 -2.24 1.61
N PHE A 63 -2.82 -2.37 2.66
CA PHE A 63 -1.37 -2.43 2.54
C PHE A 63 -0.95 -3.65 1.72
N GLU A 64 -1.50 -4.82 2.04
CA GLU A 64 -1.20 -6.06 1.33
C GLU A 64 -1.58 -5.96 -0.15
N THR A 65 -2.76 -5.42 -0.49
CA THR A 65 -3.17 -5.19 -1.89
C THR A 65 -2.18 -4.32 -2.64
N GLY A 66 -1.73 -3.21 -2.04
CA GLY A 66 -0.71 -2.35 -2.62
C GLY A 66 0.62 -3.05 -2.81
N PHE A 67 1.06 -3.79 -1.80
CA PHE A 67 2.33 -4.51 -1.78
C PHE A 67 2.39 -5.61 -2.86
N GLN A 68 1.34 -6.40 -2.99
CA GLN A 68 1.22 -7.42 -4.04
C GLN A 68 1.28 -6.79 -5.43
N HIS A 69 0.50 -5.73 -5.67
CA HIS A 69 0.52 -5.03 -6.95
C HIS A 69 1.91 -4.45 -7.28
N GLY A 70 2.61 -3.92 -6.28
CA GLY A 70 3.96 -3.40 -6.46
C GLY A 70 5.00 -4.47 -6.81
N GLN A 71 4.86 -5.69 -6.24
CA GLN A 71 5.71 -6.83 -6.60
C GLN A 71 5.48 -7.28 -8.05
N GLU A 72 4.23 -7.30 -8.50
CA GLU A 72 3.89 -7.64 -9.90
C GLU A 72 4.40 -6.60 -10.89
N THR A 73 4.38 -5.31 -10.51
CA THR A 73 4.79 -4.18 -11.35
C THR A 73 6.32 -3.99 -11.41
N SER A 74 7.06 -4.53 -10.45
CA SER A 74 8.52 -4.36 -10.35
C SER A 74 9.34 -5.40 -11.11
N ASN A 75 8.69 -6.46 -11.63
CA ASN A 75 9.29 -7.51 -12.45
C ASN A 75 9.44 -7.13 -13.93
#